data_AF-A0A383F3A4-F1
#
_entry.id   AF-A0A383F3A4-F1
#
_cell.length_a   1.000
_cell.length_b   1.000
_cell.length_c   1.000
_cell.angle_alpha   90.00
_cell.angle_beta   90.00
_cell.angle_gamma   90.00
#
_symmetry.space_group_name_H-M   'P 1'
#
loop_
_entity.id
_entity.type
_entity.pdbx_description
1 polymer ?
#
loop_
_entity_poly.entity_id
_entity_poly.type
_entity_poly.pdbx_seq_one_letter_code
_entity_poly.pdbx_strand_id
1 'polypeptide(L)' 'MKTIYVTGSTGKAGQYIVQNLLDNGYNVVGIDKNPPSDTGIVQPQDYTFKTVDVTDFGQV' A
#
# COMPACT_ATOMS: atom_id res chain seq x y z
N MET A 1 -1.90 -3.80 18.41
CA MET A 1 -1.30 -3.44 17.11
C MET A 1 -2.43 -3.16 16.13
N LYS A 2 -2.46 -2.00 15.46
CA LYS A 2 -3.52 -1.64 14.50
C LYS A 2 -3.03 -1.91 13.08
N THR A 3 -3.90 -2.48 12.26
CA THR A 3 -3.65 -2.69 10.82
C THR A 3 -4.30 -1.56 10.04
N ILE A 4 -3.53 -0.89 9.18
CA ILE A 4 -3.98 0.24 8.37
C ILE A 4 -3.97 -0.17 6.91
N TYR A 5 -5.11 -0.02 6.24
CA TYR A 5 -5.24 -0.21 4.80
C TYR A 5 -5.04 1.12 4.09
N VAL A 6 -4.15 1.15 3.10
CA VAL A 6 -3.85 2.36 2.32
C VAL A 6 -4.26 2.12 0.88
N THR A 7 -5.33 2.77 0.41
CA THR A 7 -5.72 2.74 -1.00
C THR A 7 -4.87 3.70 -1.82
N GLY A 8 -4.63 3.36 -3.09
CA GLY A 8 -3.71 4.12 -3.93
C GLY A 8 -2.27 4.09 -3.39
N SER A 9 -1.88 2.99 -2.72
CA SER A 9 -0.59 2.90 -2.00
C SER A 9 0.62 2.99 -2.92
N THR A 10 0.46 2.76 -4.22
CA THR A 10 1.53 2.91 -5.21
C THR A 10 1.59 4.31 -5.81
N GLY A 11 0.58 5.15 -5.57
CA GLY A 11 0.55 6.54 -6.00
C GLY A 11 1.49 7.43 -5.20
N LYS A 12 1.73 8.66 -5.69
CA LYS A 12 2.68 9.61 -5.10
C LYS A 12 2.49 9.80 -3.60
N ALA A 13 1.27 10.11 -3.15
CA ALA A 13 0.99 10.31 -1.73
C ALA A 13 0.98 8.98 -0.96
N GLY A 14 0.45 7.92 -1.55
CA GLY A 14 0.32 6.60 -0.93
C GLY A 14 1.68 6.06 -0.45
N GLN A 15 2.72 6.19 -1.28
CA GLN A 15 4.06 5.72 -0.93
C GLN A 15 4.63 6.42 0.32
N TYR A 16 4.50 7.74 0.43
CA TYR A 16 4.92 8.48 1.63
C TYR A 16 4.09 8.12 2.87
N ILE A 17 2.78 7.91 2.70
CA ILE A 17 1.88 7.53 3.79
C ILE A 17 2.23 6.13 4.31
N VAL A 18 2.47 5.16 3.42
CA VAL A 18 2.90 3.81 3.79
C VAL A 18 4.19 3.86 4.59
N GLN A 19 5.22 4.58 4.10
CA GLN A 19 6.50 4.69 4.80
C GLN A 19 6.30 5.31 6.19
N ASN A 20 5.57 6.42 6.29
CA ASN A 20 5.32 7.07 7.57
C ASN A 20 4.61 6.14 8.57
N LEU A 21 3.63 5.35 8.12
CA LEU A 21 2.93 4.41 8.98
C LEU A 21 3.86 3.27 9.46
N LEU A 22 4.70 2.74 8.59
CA LEU A 22 5.69 1.72 8.96
C LEU A 22 6.70 2.26 9.98
N ASP A 23 7.22 3.48 9.76
CA ASP A 23 8.16 4.16 10.68
C ASP A 23 7.56 4.38 12.06
N ASN A 24 6.22 4.47 12.15
CA ASN A 24 5.47 4.61 13.40
C ASN A 24 4.98 3.27 13.98
N GLY A 25 5.46 2.13 13.46
CA GLY A 25 5.20 0.80 14.00
C GLY A 25 3.79 0.26 13.73
N TYR A 26 3.09 0.80 12.73
CA TYR A 26 1.81 0.25 12.28
C TYR A 26 2.03 -0.96 11.38
N ASN A 27 1.08 -1.91 11.42
CA ASN A 27 0.99 -2.94 10.39
C ASN A 27 0.27 -2.33 9.18
N VAL A 28 0.88 -2.34 8.00
CA VAL A 28 0.34 -1.68 6.81
C VAL A 28 0.00 -2.69 5.73
N VAL A 29 -1.19 -2.54 5.16
CA VAL A 29 -1.62 -3.26 3.96
C VAL A 29 -1.88 -2.24 2.85
N GLY A 30 -1.01 -2.21 1.84
CA GLY A 30 -1.24 -1.37 0.66
C GLY A 30 -2.23 -2.02 -0.28
N ILE A 31 -3.09 -1.19 -0.87
CA ILE A 31 -4.15 -1.56 -1.80
C ILE A 31 -4.00 -0.66 -3.03
N ASP A 32 -3.84 -1.25 -4.20
CA ASP A 32 -3.84 -0.51 -5.46
C ASP A 32 -4.17 -1.41 -6.65
N LYS A 33 -4.64 -0.83 -7.75
CA LYS A 33 -4.89 -1.57 -9.01
C LYS A 33 -3.58 -1.98 -9.67
N ASN A 34 -2.57 -1.11 -9.58
CA ASN A 34 -1.26 -1.38 -10.15
C ASN A 34 -0.35 -1.87 -9.03
N PRO A 35 0.26 -3.07 -9.15
CA PRO A 35 1.25 -3.50 -8.17
C PRO A 35 2.45 -2.55 -8.17
N PRO A 36 3.19 -2.48 -7.06
CA PRO A 36 4.49 -1.83 -7.03
C PRO A 36 5.37 -2.33 -8.17
N SER A 37 5.59 -1.49 -9.17
CA SER A 37 6.59 -1.74 -10.21
C SER A 37 7.97 -1.33 -9.69
N ASP A 38 9.02 -1.88 -10.31
CA ASP A 38 10.44 -1.59 -10.06
C ASP A 38 10.83 -0.15 -10.52
N THR A 39 9.99 0.85 -10.22
CA THR A 39 10.07 2.24 -10.71
C THR A 39 11.19 3.05 -10.07
N GLY A 40 12.15 2.40 -9.41
CA GLY A 40 13.28 3.05 -8.75
C GLY A 40 12.92 3.82 -7.47
N ILE A 41 11.66 3.77 -7.03
CA ILE A 41 11.26 4.22 -5.70
C ILE A 41 11.32 3.00 -4.79
N VAL A 42 12.24 3.03 -3.82
CA VAL A 42 12.42 1.95 -2.83
C VAL A 42 11.10 1.76 -2.10
N GLN A 43 10.37 0.72 -2.47
CA GLN A 43 9.21 0.28 -1.73
C GLN A 43 9.72 -0.27 -0.39
N PRO A 44 9.07 0.06 0.73
CA PRO A 44 9.38 -0.63 1.98
C PRO A 44 9.19 -2.14 1.73
N GLN A 45 10.24 -2.94 1.91
CA GLN A 45 10.17 -4.40 1.68
C GLN A 45 9.25 -5.10 2.70
N ASP A 46 8.86 -4.38 3.77
CA ASP A 46 8.24 -4.94 4.96
C ASP A 46 6.75 -4.60 5.09
N TYR A 47 5.98 -4.57 3.99
CA TYR A 47 4.52 -4.44 4.09
C TYR A 47 3.76 -5.35 3.13
N THR A 48 2.53 -5.72 3.50
CA THR A 48 1.67 -6.56 2.65
C THR A 48 1.03 -5.71 1.56
N PHE A 49 1.08 -6.15 0.30
CA PHE A 49 0.37 -5.51 -0.80
C PHE A 49 -0.75 -6.40 -1.35
N LYS A 50 -1.89 -5.79 -1.67
CA LYS A 50 -3.01 -6.44 -2.35
C LYS A 50 -3.38 -5.66 -3.62
N THR A 51 -3.38 -6.36 -4.75
CA THR A 51 -3.92 -5.81 -5.99
C THR A 51 -5.44 -5.76 -5.90
N VAL A 52 -6.01 -4.55 -5.92
CA VAL A 52 -7.46 -4.34 -5.79
C VAL A 52 -7.91 -3.21 -6.71
N ASP A 53 -9.00 -3.45 -7.42
CA ASP A 53 -9.75 -2.39 -8.06
C ASP A 53 -10.85 -1.91 -7.12
N VAL A 54 -10.72 -0.70 -6.58
CA VAL A 54 -11.72 -0.13 -5.65
C VAL A 54 -13.08 0.14 -6.30
N THR A 55 -13.19 -0.04 -7.62
CA THR A 55 -14.44 0.04 -8.37
C THR A 55 -15.08 -1.33 -8.64
N ASP A 56 -14.38 -2.43 -8.35
CA ASP A 56 -14.90 -3.80 -8.45
C ASP A 56 -15.48 -4.26 -7.10
N PHE A 57 -16.79 -4.15 -6.95
CA PHE A 57 -17.51 -4.60 -5.76
C PHE A 57 -17.70 -6.13 -5.69
N GLY A 58 -17.31 -6.87 -6.73
CA GLY A 58 -17.37 -8.34 -6.77
C GLY A 58 -16.07 -9.03 -6.36
N GLN A 59 -14.98 -8.26 -6.16
CA GLN A 59 -13.69 -8.79 -5.75
C GLN A 59 -13.75 -9.34 -4.31
N VAL A 60 -13.34 -10.60 -4.11
CA VAL A 60 -13.29 -11.32 -2.81
C VAL A 60 -11.89 -11.69 -2.38
#